data_AF-A0AAW2L6P8-F1
#
_entry.id   AF-A0AAW2L6P8-F1
#
_cell.length_a   1.000
_cell.length_b   1.000
_cell.length_c   1.000
_cell.angle_alpha   90.00
_cell.angle_beta   90.00
_cell.angle_gamma   90.00
#
_symmetry.space_group_name_H-M   'P 1'
#
loop_
_entity.id
_entity.type
_entity.pdbx_description
1 polymer ?
#
loop_
_entity_poly.entity_id
_entity_poly.type
_entity_poly.pdbx_seq_one_letter_code
_entity_poly.pdbx_strand_id
1 'polypeptide(L)'
;MGATLLDGVVVEKHAMVAAGSLVRQNTRVPYGEVWAGNPAKFLRKLTDEEIAFISQSATNYINLAKVHAAENAKSFEEIEFEKMLRKKFARRDEEYDSMIGVVRETPPELVLPDNILPDKSPKAVQ
;
A
#
# COMPACT_ATOMS: atom_id res chain seq x y z
N MET A 1 9.79 4.22 9.09
CA MET A 1 10.89 5.21 8.96
C MET A 1 10.78 6.19 10.12
N GLY A 2 11.85 6.40 10.91
CA GLY A 2 11.82 7.17 12.17
C GLY A 2 12.35 8.60 12.03
N ALA A 3 11.60 9.48 11.38
CA ALA A 3 11.85 10.93 11.45
C ALA A 3 11.15 11.51 12.70
N THR A 4 11.81 12.44 13.38
CA THR A 4 11.30 13.06 14.61
C THR A 4 11.16 14.56 14.42
N LEU A 5 9.95 15.08 14.63
CA LEU A 5 9.64 16.49 14.56
C LEU A 5 9.42 17.02 15.99
N LEU A 6 10.09 18.10 16.35
CA LEU A 6 9.87 18.80 17.61
C LEU A 6 8.71 19.82 17.50
N ASP A 7 8.40 20.49 18.61
CA ASP A 7 7.25 21.39 18.72
C ASP A 7 7.31 22.58 17.76
N GLY A 8 6.14 22.97 17.23
CA GLY A 8 6.00 24.14 16.35
C GLY A 8 6.61 23.97 14.97
N VAL A 9 7.03 22.76 14.59
CA VAL A 9 7.52 22.48 13.23
C VAL A 9 6.37 22.61 12.22
N VAL A 10 6.64 23.29 11.11
CA VAL A 10 5.72 23.41 9.98
C VAL A 10 6.38 22.78 8.75
N VAL A 11 5.82 21.68 8.26
CA VAL A 11 6.22 21.05 7.00
C VAL A 11 5.27 21.53 5.91
N GLU A 12 5.78 22.29 4.94
CA GLU A 12 4.95 22.82 3.87
C GLU A 12 4.51 21.75 2.86
N LYS A 13 3.60 22.15 1.96
CA LYS A 13 3.14 21.28 0.88
C LYS A 13 4.32 20.79 0.05
N HIS A 14 4.26 19.51 -0.31
CA HIS A 14 5.31 18.86 -1.08
C HIS A 14 6.71 19.01 -0.49
N ALA A 15 6.85 19.19 0.83
CA ALA A 15 8.13 19.10 1.51
C ALA A 15 8.34 17.67 2.06
N MET A 16 9.58 17.21 2.16
CA MET A 16 9.94 15.88 2.62
C MET A 16 11.00 15.93 3.72
N VAL A 17 10.77 15.19 4.80
CA VAL A 17 11.76 14.94 5.85
C VAL A 17 12.30 13.53 5.67
N ALA A 18 13.61 13.42 5.44
CA ALA A 18 14.25 12.14 5.19
C ALA A 18 14.26 11.24 6.44
N ALA A 19 14.42 9.94 6.23
CA ALA A 19 14.50 8.96 7.30
C ALA A 19 15.59 9.30 8.32
N GLY A 20 15.31 9.09 9.61
CA GLY A 20 16.27 9.33 10.69
C GLY A 20 16.57 10.80 10.99
N SER A 21 15.82 11.73 10.38
CA SER A 21 16.05 13.16 10.59
C SER A 21 15.40 13.69 11.86
N LEU A 22 16.05 14.66 12.52
CA LEU A 22 15.51 15.37 13.69
C LEU A 22 15.27 16.84 13.32
N VAL A 23 14.01 17.23 13.18
CA VAL A 23 13.63 18.63 12.88
C VAL A 23 13.48 19.39 14.19
N ARG A 24 14.23 20.48 14.36
CA ARG A 24 14.24 21.28 15.60
C ARG A 24 12.94 22.07 15.79
N GLN A 25 12.69 22.51 17.02
CA GLN A 25 11.51 23.32 17.37
C GLN A 25 11.39 24.57 16.48
N ASN A 26 10.15 24.96 16.16
CA ASN A 26 9.80 26.14 15.37
C ASN A 26 10.45 26.20 13.97
N THR A 27 10.94 25.06 13.44
CA THR A 27 11.53 25.01 12.11
C THR A 27 10.44 24.93 11.05
N ARG A 28 10.55 25.77 10.01
CA ARG A 28 9.69 25.70 8.82
C ARG A 28 10.45 25.03 7.69
N VAL A 29 9.97 23.87 7.23
CA VAL A 29 10.49 23.14 6.06
C VAL A 29 9.75 23.67 4.83
N PRO A 30 10.42 24.40 3.92
CA PRO A 30 9.78 25.06 2.78
C PRO A 30 9.25 24.09 1.71
N TYR A 31 8.35 24.61 0.89
CA TYR A 31 7.73 23.93 -0.24
C TYR A 31 8.76 23.25 -1.16
N GLY A 32 8.51 22.00 -1.51
CA GLY A 32 9.32 21.26 -2.46
C GLY A 32 10.72 20.91 -1.96
N GLU A 33 11.02 21.04 -0.65
CA GLU A 33 12.37 20.77 -0.12
C GLU A 33 12.48 19.42 0.57
N VAL A 34 13.63 18.79 0.39
CA VAL A 34 14.06 17.62 1.15
C VAL A 34 14.99 18.08 2.25
N TRP A 35 14.64 17.77 3.50
CA TRP A 35 15.46 18.04 4.67
C TRP A 35 15.93 16.73 5.31
N ALA A 36 17.22 16.67 5.66
CA ALA A 36 17.83 15.45 6.17
C ALA A 36 18.81 15.71 7.33
N GLY A 37 18.99 14.71 8.18
CA GLY A 37 20.02 14.67 9.23
C GLY A 37 19.54 14.99 10.64
N ASN A 38 20.46 14.93 11.60
CA ASN A 38 20.23 15.27 13.00
C ASN A 38 21.30 16.27 13.46
N PRO A 39 21.03 17.59 13.44
CA PRO A 39 19.75 18.24 13.14
C PRO A 39 19.46 18.33 11.64
N ALA A 40 18.17 18.30 11.28
CA ALA A 40 17.71 18.34 9.90
C ALA A 40 18.09 19.66 9.22
N LYS A 41 18.69 19.58 8.03
CA LYS A 41 19.05 20.72 7.19
C LYS A 41 18.56 20.49 5.76
N PHE A 42 18.42 21.57 5.00
CA PHE A 42 18.16 21.50 3.57
C PHE A 42 19.21 20.62 2.87
N LEU A 43 18.73 19.65 2.11
CA LEU A 43 19.55 18.76 1.30
C LEU A 43 19.45 19.13 -0.18
N ARG A 44 18.23 19.15 -0.71
CA ARG A 44 17.92 19.45 -2.12
C ARG A 44 16.43 19.74 -2.30
N LYS A 45 16.05 20.16 -3.51
CA LYS A 45 14.63 20.23 -3.93
C LYS A 45 14.14 18.83 -4.38
N LEU A 46 12.85 18.59 -4.23
CA LEU A 46 12.13 17.45 -4.79
C LEU A 46 11.99 17.62 -6.29
N THR A 47 12.04 16.50 -7.01
CA THR A 47 11.69 16.47 -8.44
C THR A 47 10.18 16.30 -8.62
N ASP A 48 9.67 16.65 -9.81
CA ASP A 48 8.25 16.48 -10.13
C ASP A 48 7.82 15.02 -10.09
N GLU A 49 8.71 14.11 -10.50
CA GLU A 49 8.50 12.66 -10.41
C GLU A 49 8.33 12.18 -8.95
N GLU A 50 9.14 12.70 -8.03
CA GLU A 50 9.03 12.38 -6.60
C GLU A 50 7.72 12.91 -6.02
N ILE A 51 7.28 14.11 -6.42
CA ILE A 51 6.01 14.69 -6.00
C ILE A 51 4.82 13.84 -6.49
N ALA A 52 4.86 13.40 -7.76
CA ALA A 52 3.85 12.52 -8.32
C ALA A 52 3.84 11.15 -7.61
N PHE A 53 5.02 10.59 -7.35
CA PHE A 53 5.18 9.32 -6.64
C PHE A 53 4.60 9.37 -5.22
N ILE A 54 4.85 10.44 -4.45
CA ILE A 54 4.29 10.59 -3.10
C ILE A 54 2.76 10.60 -3.13
N SER A 55 2.17 11.27 -4.12
CA SER A 55 0.72 11.34 -4.31
C SER A 55 0.11 9.97 -4.66
N GLN A 56 0.77 9.23 -5.57
CA GLN A 56 0.36 7.87 -5.91
C GLN A 56 0.51 6.92 -4.72
N SER A 57 1.63 7.03 -3.99
CA SER A 57 1.91 6.23 -2.80
C SER A 57 0.81 6.40 -1.74
N ALA A 58 0.34 7.63 -1.50
CA ALA A 58 -0.77 7.87 -0.58
C ALA A 58 -2.05 7.12 -1.00
N THR A 59 -2.40 7.15 -2.28
CA THR A 59 -3.55 6.40 -2.82
C THR A 59 -3.40 4.90 -2.62
N ASN A 60 -2.20 4.37 -2.89
CA ASN A 60 -1.90 2.94 -2.69
C ASN A 60 -2.07 2.53 -1.22
N TYR A 61 -1.55 3.33 -0.29
CA TYR A 61 -1.68 3.07 1.15
C TYR A 61 -3.13 3.16 1.64
N ILE A 62 -3.96 4.05 1.08
CA ILE A 62 -5.40 4.09 1.40
C ILE A 62 -6.09 2.79 0.99
N ASN A 63 -5.80 2.29 -0.21
CA ASN A 63 -6.40 1.03 -0.69
C ASN A 63 -5.94 -0.16 0.15
N LEU A 64 -4.64 -0.23 0.46
CA LEU A 64 -4.07 -1.26 1.32
C LEU A 64 -4.67 -1.22 2.73
N ALA A 65 -4.85 -0.02 3.30
CA ALA A 65 -5.48 0.17 4.60
C ALA A 65 -6.93 -0.32 4.62
N LYS A 66 -7.71 -0.09 3.56
CA LYS A 66 -9.09 -0.59 3.44
C LYS A 66 -9.14 -2.11 3.47
N VAL A 67 -8.20 -2.76 2.77
CA VAL A 67 -8.13 -4.23 2.72
C VAL A 67 -7.78 -4.80 4.08
N HIS A 68 -6.76 -4.24 4.74
CA HIS A 68 -6.42 -4.65 6.10
C HIS A 68 -7.53 -4.36 7.11
N ALA A 69 -8.25 -3.25 6.96
CA ALA A 69 -9.39 -2.94 7.83
C ALA A 69 -10.50 -3.99 7.67
N ALA A 70 -10.83 -4.39 6.44
CA ALA A 70 -11.82 -5.43 6.19
C ALA A 70 -11.38 -6.80 6.72
N GLU A 71 -10.12 -7.18 6.52
CA GLU A 71 -9.59 -8.47 7.01
C GLU A 71 -9.54 -8.52 8.55
N ASN A 72 -9.04 -7.46 9.18
CA ASN A 72 -8.85 -7.42 10.63
C ASN A 72 -10.17 -7.21 11.41
N ALA A 73 -11.26 -6.83 10.73
CA ALA A 73 -12.57 -6.66 11.35
C ALA A 73 -13.40 -7.96 11.40
N LYS A 74 -12.94 -9.04 10.76
CA LYS A 74 -13.68 -10.32 10.70
C LYS A 74 -13.78 -10.98 12.07
N SER A 75 -14.94 -11.58 12.32
CA SER A 75 -15.17 -12.43 13.50
C SER A 75 -14.48 -13.79 13.35
N PHE A 76 -14.33 -14.51 14.47
CA PHE A 76 -13.73 -15.85 14.46
C PHE A 76 -14.48 -16.84 13.54
N GLU A 77 -15.80 -16.79 13.53
CA GLU A 77 -16.63 -17.68 12.69
C GLU A 77 -16.40 -17.42 11.20
N GLU A 78 -16.35 -16.16 10.79
CA GLU A 78 -16.06 -15.76 9.40
C GLU A 78 -14.65 -16.18 8.99
N ILE A 79 -13.66 -16.01 9.88
CA ILE A 79 -12.27 -16.41 9.63
C ILE A 79 -12.17 -17.93 9.41
N GLU A 80 -12.81 -18.74 10.26
CA GLU A 80 -12.77 -20.19 10.12
C GLU A 80 -13.54 -20.66 8.88
N PHE A 81 -14.67 -20.04 8.55
CA PHE A 81 -15.40 -20.31 7.31
C PHE A 81 -14.56 -20.00 6.07
N GLU A 82 -13.92 -18.83 6.02
CA GLU A 82 -13.06 -18.44 4.91
C GLU A 82 -11.83 -19.34 4.79
N LYS A 83 -11.22 -19.74 5.91
CA LYS A 83 -10.10 -20.69 5.94
C LYS A 83 -10.52 -22.06 5.43
N MET A 84 -11.72 -22.54 5.76
CA MET A 84 -12.28 -23.77 5.20
C MET A 84 -12.49 -23.65 3.69
N LEU A 85 -13.03 -22.52 3.21
CA LEU A 85 -13.15 -22.24 1.78
C LEU A 85 -11.78 -22.25 1.11
N ARG A 86 -10.81 -21.47 1.60
CA ARG A 86 -9.43 -21.43 1.08
C ARG A 86 -8.83 -22.84 1.01
N LYS A 87 -9.00 -23.67 2.04
CA LYS A 87 -8.54 -25.07 2.05
C LYS A 87 -9.25 -25.95 1.02
N LYS A 88 -10.57 -25.80 0.86
CA LYS A 88 -11.38 -26.54 -0.13
C LYS A 88 -10.96 -26.20 -1.55
N PHE A 89 -10.61 -24.94 -1.82
CA PHE A 89 -10.22 -24.46 -3.14
C PHE A 89 -8.69 -24.47 -3.38
N ALA A 90 -7.85 -24.84 -2.40
CA ALA A 90 -6.39 -24.86 -2.54
C ALA A 90 -5.85 -26.12 -3.26
N ARG A 91 -6.53 -27.27 -3.18
CA ARG A 91 -6.21 -28.45 -3.99
C ARG A 91 -6.88 -28.31 -5.36
N ARG A 92 -6.26 -27.54 -6.25
CA ARG A 92 -6.62 -27.48 -7.68
C ARG A 92 -5.64 -28.34 -8.44
N ASP A 93 -6.06 -29.54 -8.79
CA ASP A 93 -5.43 -30.26 -9.88
C ASP A 93 -6.14 -29.76 -11.15
N GLU A 94 -5.64 -28.67 -11.74
CA GLU A 94 -6.24 -28.02 -12.92
C GLU A 94 -6.41 -29.00 -14.09
N GLU A 95 -5.53 -30.01 -14.17
CA GLU A 95 -5.62 -31.11 -15.14
C GLU A 95 -6.82 -32.03 -14.89
N TYR A 96 -7.19 -32.29 -13.63
CA TYR A 96 -8.33 -33.17 -13.30
C TYR A 96 -9.67 -32.49 -13.59
N ASP A 97 -9.84 -31.23 -13.17
CA ASP A 97 -11.09 -30.47 -13.34
C ASP A 97 -11.37 -30.16 -14.83
N SER A 98 -10.32 -29.97 -15.64
CA SER A 98 -10.45 -29.77 -17.10
C SER A 98 -10.76 -31.07 -17.84
N MET A 99 -10.22 -32.21 -17.41
CA MET A 99 -10.52 -33.54 -17.98
C MET A 99 -11.99 -33.95 -17.79
N ILE A 100 -12.65 -33.46 -16.74
CA ILE A 100 -14.08 -33.72 -16.45
C ILE A 100 -15.04 -32.59 -16.88
N GLY A 101 -14.52 -31.51 -17.48
CA GLY A 101 -15.34 -30.39 -17.99
C GLY A 101 -16.03 -29.54 -16.92
N VAL A 102 -15.50 -29.54 -15.68
CA VAL A 102 -16.11 -28.81 -14.56
C VAL A 102 -15.43 -27.45 -14.42
N VAL A 103 -16.14 -26.37 -14.78
CA VAL A 103 -15.71 -25.00 -14.50
C VAL A 103 -16.21 -24.59 -13.12
N ARG A 104 -15.30 -24.41 -12.16
CA ARG A 104 -15.62 -23.89 -10.82
C ARG A 104 -15.19 -22.43 -10.70
N GLU A 105 -16.15 -21.53 -10.49
CA GLU A 105 -15.90 -20.10 -10.23
C GLU A 105 -15.26 -19.91 -8.84
N THR A 106 -14.25 -19.03 -8.75
CA THR A 106 -13.69 -18.63 -7.46
C THR A 106 -14.74 -17.81 -6.70
N PRO A 107 -15.09 -18.19 -5.46
CA PRO A 107 -16.04 -17.43 -4.66
C PRO A 107 -15.62 -15.96 -4.53
N PRO A 108 -16.57 -15.01 -4.61
CA PRO A 108 -16.27 -13.58 -4.56
C PRO A 108 -15.54 -13.17 -3.27
N GLU A 109 -15.71 -13.93 -2.19
CA GLU A 109 -15.04 -13.71 -0.89
C GLU A 109 -13.53 -13.93 -0.96
N LEU A 110 -13.03 -14.63 -1.99
CA LEU A 110 -11.60 -14.90 -2.20
C LEU A 110 -10.95 -14.00 -3.25
N VAL A 111 -11.72 -13.09 -3.87
CA VAL A 111 -11.21 -12.16 -4.88
C VAL A 111 -10.61 -10.95 -4.18
N LEU A 112 -9.29 -10.79 -4.27
CA LEU A 112 -8.62 -9.57 -3.83
C LEU A 112 -9.04 -8.40 -4.73
N PRO A 113 -9.29 -7.21 -4.19
CA PRO A 113 -9.62 -6.04 -5.01
C PRO A 113 -8.47 -5.71 -5.97
N ASP A 114 -8.82 -5.31 -7.19
CA ASP A 114 -7.90 -5.19 -8.34
C ASP A 114 -6.66 -4.32 -8.08
N ASN A 115 -6.75 -3.36 -7.16
CA ASN A 115 -5.67 -2.41 -6.85
C ASN A 115 -4.54 -2.98 -5.95
N ILE A 116 -4.61 -4.24 -5.51
CA ILE A 116 -3.50 -4.92 -4.81
C ILE A 116 -2.67 -5.78 -5.76
N LEU A 117 -3.24 -6.14 -6.91
CA LEU A 117 -2.49 -6.88 -7.91
C LEU A 117 -1.54 -5.90 -8.59
N PRO A 118 -0.22 -6.19 -8.66
CA PRO A 118 0.67 -5.41 -9.51
C PRO A 118 0.13 -5.50 -10.93
N ASP A 119 -0.24 -4.34 -11.48
CA ASP A 119 -0.73 -4.08 -12.83
C ASP A 119 -0.94 -5.37 -13.65
N LYS A 120 -2.17 -5.91 -13.68
CA LYS A 120 -2.54 -6.81 -14.76
C LYS A 120 -2.55 -5.96 -16.01
N SER A 121 -1.38 -5.87 -16.64
CA SER A 121 -1.25 -5.39 -18.00
C SER A 121 -2.36 -6.03 -18.82
N PRO A 122 -3.16 -5.25 -19.58
CA PRO A 122 -4.18 -5.83 -20.43
C PRO A 122 -3.45 -6.77 -21.38
N LYS A 123 -3.74 -8.08 -21.26
CA LYS A 123 -3.28 -9.06 -22.25
C LYS A 123 -3.71 -8.52 -23.61
N ALA A 124 -2.73 -8.16 -24.43
CA ALA A 124 -2.96 -7.79 -25.81
C ALA A 124 -3.75 -8.93 -26.45
N VAL A 125 -4.97 -8.62 -26.87
CA VAL A 125 -5.72 -9.45 -27.79
C VAL A 125 -5.03 -9.27 -29.15
N GLN A 126 -4.27 -10.27 -29.56
CA GLN A 126 -3.99 -10.55 -30.97
C GLN A 126 -4.83 -11.75 -31.39
#